data_AF-A0A2D5XNF6-F1
#
_entry.id   AF-A0A2D5XNF6-F1
#
_cell.length_a   1.000
_cell.length_b   1.000
_cell.length_c   1.000
_cell.angle_alpha   90.00
_cell.angle_beta   90.00
_cell.angle_gamma   90.00
#
_symmetry.space_group_name_H-M   'P 1'
#
loop_
_entity.id
_entity.type
_entity.pdbx_description
1 polymer ?
#
loop_
_entity_poly.entity_id
_entity_poly.type
_entity_poly.pdbx_seq_one_letter_code
_entity_poly.pdbx_strand_id
1 'polypeptide(L)'
;MQHLLTIILALPGLQDRPLPSYAMLPAPQALADKEARGPALPPDGLPLWGPRQDPLPLPNRPAMPIEDWRRWIEEHAANTHRGLRLRSTGQGVLVEGPPSEVASLREFGRQVQQLIEALQIEVQVTVQVGQDDPARQFGWLPSSGHLALGQVQQRGFVGSWRSEIAADSAVAEPELWTAETGWTLFLHASRQPQGAGLLLAGSFRLNTQTGHDSFDPETPDLGLIEQPQVQQTRLDFASLIESGQNLELQATRGGQEIRVTIEASAPAELPRPADWTVIETASLWPELPWLQEDNQQSPWPPSSIAAILASSGLDGSPLWAGNLLLIPPGSDELAAQALRLIDALGPAPSNSLLSASMGQDAALIPCVMGLPLGVRMTQVTTAMTGYRADLATDAWIAEPQVQTLVNGTSIMGILGSGNSTLTWHQQAMTERGKIRAPELAYLGSLEWIAEGTRSGELHLDHQGGEAKVVASVPHGQVQAQIRDDEKR
;
A
#
# COMPACT_ATOMS: atom_id res chain seq x y z
N MET A 1 45.21 11.69 25.00
CA MET A 1 44.10 12.32 25.78
C MET A 1 44.53 12.79 27.17
N GLN A 2 45.22 11.98 27.99
CA GLN A 2 45.60 12.37 29.37
C GLN A 2 46.46 13.64 29.46
N HIS A 3 47.44 13.86 28.57
CA HIS A 3 48.27 15.08 28.59
C HIS A 3 47.56 16.37 28.15
N LEU A 4 46.46 16.26 27.38
CA LEU A 4 45.67 17.40 26.94
C LEU A 4 44.71 17.87 28.03
N LEU A 5 44.23 16.94 28.87
CA LEU A 5 43.43 17.25 30.07
C LEU A 5 44.24 18.02 31.13
N THR A 6 45.52 17.67 31.30
CA THR A 6 46.39 18.30 32.31
C THR A 6 46.70 19.77 31.99
N ILE A 7 46.79 20.12 30.70
CA ILE A 7 47.08 21.50 30.27
C ILE A 7 45.85 22.41 30.43
N ILE A 8 44.63 21.88 30.20
CA ILE A 8 43.38 22.66 30.35
C ILE A 8 43.09 22.95 31.83
N LEU A 9 43.44 22.04 32.74
CA LEU A 9 43.25 22.22 34.19
C LEU A 9 44.22 23.22 34.84
N ALA A 10 45.28 23.64 34.14
CA ALA A 10 46.30 24.56 34.67
C ALA A 10 46.05 26.04 34.32
N LEU A 11 44.99 26.36 33.57
CA LEU A 11 44.64 27.74 33.19
C LEU A 11 43.91 28.46 34.34
N PRO A 12 44.50 29.52 34.95
CA PRO A 12 43.85 30.28 36.01
C PRO A 12 42.63 31.03 35.44
N GLY A 13 41.46 30.83 36.06
CA GLY A 13 40.17 31.40 35.63
C GLY A 13 39.15 30.37 35.10
N LEU A 14 39.53 29.11 34.93
CA LEU A 14 38.64 28.01 34.53
C LEU A 14 38.10 27.17 35.70
N GLN A 15 38.55 27.40 36.93
CA GLN A 15 38.21 26.57 38.10
C GLN A 15 36.78 26.78 38.63
N ASP A 16 36.17 27.94 38.36
CA ASP A 16 34.82 28.27 38.87
C ASP A 16 33.70 28.08 37.83
N ARG A 17 34.02 27.67 36.59
CA ARG A 17 33.00 27.38 35.58
C ARG A 17 32.81 25.87 35.45
N PRO A 18 31.57 25.36 35.58
CA PRO A 18 31.31 23.95 35.33
C PRO A 18 31.76 23.61 33.92
N LEU A 19 32.56 22.54 33.79
CA LEU A 19 33.03 22.07 32.49
C LEU A 19 31.81 21.77 31.60
N PRO A 20 31.81 22.21 30.33
CA PRO A 20 30.72 21.90 29.41
C PRO A 20 30.61 20.38 29.25
N SER A 21 29.38 19.88 29.32
CA SER A 21 29.06 18.49 29.02
C SER A 21 28.75 18.36 27.53
N TYR A 22 29.09 17.20 26.97
CA TYR A 22 28.84 16.86 25.58
C TYR A 22 27.96 15.63 25.49
N ALA A 23 27.00 15.63 24.57
CA ALA A 23 26.14 14.49 24.29
C ALA A 23 25.86 14.38 22.79
N MET A 24 25.96 13.17 22.26
CA MET A 24 25.33 12.84 20.99
C MET A 24 23.89 12.42 21.27
N LEU A 25 22.94 13.09 20.62
CA LEU A 25 21.55 12.67 20.55
C LEU A 25 21.33 12.04 19.17
N PRO A 26 21.36 10.69 19.07
CA PRO A 26 21.15 10.04 17.78
C PRO A 26 19.76 10.38 17.25
N ALA A 27 19.61 10.40 15.93
CA ALA A 27 18.27 10.37 15.33
C ALA A 27 17.52 9.15 15.87
N PRO A 28 16.24 9.29 16.25
CA PRO A 28 15.44 8.14 16.64
C PRO A 28 15.52 7.13 15.49
N GLN A 29 15.82 5.88 15.81
CA GLN A 29 15.94 4.85 14.78
C GLN A 29 14.58 4.73 14.11
N ALA A 30 14.53 5.09 12.82
CA ALA A 30 13.33 4.95 12.05
C ALA A 30 12.94 3.46 12.08
N LEU A 31 11.65 3.20 12.30
CA LEU A 31 11.07 1.87 12.14
C LEU A 31 11.32 1.28 10.73
N ALA A 32 11.71 2.13 9.78
CA ALA A 32 12.02 1.82 8.39
C ALA A 32 13.16 0.81 8.19
N ASP A 33 14.08 0.62 9.15
CA ASP A 33 15.16 -0.37 9.02
C ASP A 33 14.66 -1.83 9.09
N LYS A 34 13.39 -2.04 9.44
CA LYS A 34 12.67 -3.29 9.17
C LYS A 34 11.89 -3.08 7.88
N GLU A 35 12.55 -3.22 6.73
CA GLU A 35 11.92 -3.21 5.41
C GLU A 35 10.60 -4.00 5.45
N ALA A 36 9.56 -3.50 4.78
CA ALA A 36 8.30 -4.23 4.63
C ALA A 36 8.60 -5.61 4.03
N ARG A 37 8.63 -6.64 4.89
CA ARG A 37 8.89 -8.02 4.46
C ARG A 37 7.59 -8.58 3.92
N GLY A 38 7.47 -8.60 2.61
CA GLY A 38 6.34 -9.23 1.94
C GLY A 38 6.57 -9.40 0.44
N PRO A 39 5.67 -10.12 -0.24
CA PRO A 39 5.67 -10.18 -1.69
C PRO A 39 5.50 -8.75 -2.23
N ALA A 40 6.42 -8.34 -3.09
CA ALA A 40 6.37 -7.01 -3.67
C ALA A 40 5.21 -6.89 -4.69
N LEU A 41 4.79 -5.65 -5.00
CA LEU A 41 3.63 -5.41 -5.84
C LEU A 41 3.94 -5.82 -7.29
N PRO A 42 3.15 -6.72 -7.92
CA PRO A 42 3.30 -6.98 -9.34
C PRO A 42 2.91 -5.71 -10.12
N PRO A 43 3.72 -5.28 -11.10
CA PRO A 43 3.61 -3.94 -11.70
C PRO A 43 2.29 -3.68 -12.44
N ASP A 44 1.60 -4.73 -12.91
CA ASP A 44 0.28 -4.61 -13.55
C ASP A 44 -0.86 -5.23 -12.72
N GLY A 45 -0.53 -5.76 -11.54
CA GLY A 45 -1.48 -6.49 -10.71
C GLY A 45 -1.99 -7.79 -11.34
N LEU A 46 -1.37 -8.32 -12.40
CA LEU A 46 -1.74 -9.57 -13.04
C LEU A 46 -1.02 -10.76 -12.40
N PRO A 47 -1.66 -11.95 -12.33
CA PRO A 47 -1.04 -13.17 -11.81
C PRO A 47 -0.07 -13.83 -12.80
N LEU A 48 0.00 -13.34 -14.04
CA LEU A 48 0.87 -13.82 -15.10
C LEU A 48 1.72 -12.66 -15.60
N TRP A 49 3.04 -12.81 -15.58
CA TRP A 49 3.95 -11.76 -16.00
C TRP A 49 5.20 -12.30 -16.70
N GLY A 50 5.69 -11.50 -17.65
CA GLY A 50 6.85 -11.83 -18.48
C GLY A 50 8.20 -11.50 -17.80
N PRO A 51 9.32 -11.85 -18.44
CA PRO A 51 10.65 -11.96 -17.82
C PRO A 51 11.32 -10.65 -17.33
N ARG A 52 10.68 -9.48 -17.40
CA ARG A 52 11.31 -8.16 -17.14
C ARG A 52 10.58 -7.27 -16.15
N GLN A 53 9.76 -7.83 -15.28
CA GLN A 53 9.01 -7.04 -14.31
C GLN A 53 9.62 -7.21 -12.91
N ASP A 54 10.47 -6.26 -12.51
CA ASP A 54 10.89 -6.18 -11.11
C ASP A 54 9.69 -5.75 -10.27
N PRO A 55 9.46 -6.38 -9.12
CA PRO A 55 8.31 -6.06 -8.31
C PRO A 55 8.55 -4.71 -7.62
N LEU A 56 7.50 -3.90 -7.46
CA LEU A 56 7.64 -2.53 -6.98
C LEU A 56 7.93 -2.52 -5.47
N PRO A 57 8.98 -1.81 -5.02
CA PRO A 57 9.25 -1.67 -3.61
C PRO A 57 8.12 -0.87 -2.95
N LEU A 58 7.71 -1.28 -1.75
CA LEU A 58 6.81 -0.46 -0.94
C LEU A 58 7.58 0.73 -0.39
N PRO A 59 7.13 1.97 -0.64
CA PRO A 59 7.81 3.15 -0.13
C PRO A 59 7.59 3.25 1.39
N ASN A 60 8.58 2.86 2.20
CA ASN A 60 8.53 3.14 3.63
C ASN A 60 9.22 4.47 3.92
N ARG A 61 8.44 5.50 4.23
CA ARG A 61 8.98 6.75 4.78
C ARG A 61 9.34 6.55 6.25
N PRO A 62 10.48 7.10 6.71
CA PRO A 62 10.76 7.12 8.14
C PRO A 62 9.68 7.92 8.86
N ALA A 63 9.21 7.42 10.01
CA ALA A 63 8.22 8.11 10.84
C ALA A 63 8.68 9.54 11.21
N MET A 64 10.00 9.73 11.36
CA MET A 64 10.62 11.03 11.58
C MET A 64 11.93 11.14 10.79
N PRO A 65 11.98 11.96 9.73
CA PRO A 65 13.22 12.31 9.05
C PRO A 65 14.23 12.95 10.02
N ILE A 66 15.53 12.71 9.79
CA ILE A 66 16.62 13.28 10.63
C ILE A 66 16.56 14.81 10.72
N GLU A 67 16.16 15.47 9.64
CA GLU A 67 16.02 16.92 9.56
C GLU A 67 14.89 17.44 10.45
N ASP A 68 13.78 16.71 10.50
CA ASP A 68 12.64 17.05 11.34
C ASP A 68 12.95 16.80 12.83
N TRP A 69 13.63 15.68 13.13
CA TRP A 69 14.17 15.41 14.46
C TRP A 69 15.07 16.54 14.95
N ARG A 70 16.00 16.98 14.10
CA ARG A 70 16.88 18.11 14.41
C ARG A 70 16.07 19.37 14.72
N ARG A 71 15.12 19.71 13.85
CA ARG A 71 14.28 20.91 14.02
C ARG A 71 13.52 20.86 15.34
N TRP A 72 13.01 19.69 15.73
CA TRP A 72 12.30 19.53 16.99
C TRP A 72 13.21 19.73 18.21
N ILE A 73 14.44 19.18 18.20
CA ILE A 73 15.40 19.43 19.28
C ILE A 73 15.74 20.93 19.39
N GLU A 74 16.00 21.58 18.26
CA GLU A 74 16.37 23.00 18.22
C GLU A 74 15.25 23.86 18.80
N GLU A 75 14.00 23.59 18.42
CA GLU A 75 12.82 24.29 18.94
C GLU A 75 12.62 24.01 20.43
N HIS A 76 12.76 22.75 20.88
CA HIS A 76 12.66 22.43 22.30
C HIS A 76 13.74 23.17 23.10
N ALA A 77 14.99 23.11 22.67
CA ALA A 77 16.12 23.77 23.35
C ALA A 77 16.00 25.29 23.36
N ALA A 78 15.50 25.92 22.29
CA ALA A 78 15.28 27.36 22.25
C ALA A 78 14.28 27.82 23.32
N ASN A 79 13.26 26.99 23.59
CA ASN A 79 12.19 27.29 24.54
C ASN A 79 12.60 26.99 26.00
N THR A 80 13.40 25.96 26.26
CA THR A 80 13.72 25.49 27.62
C THR A 80 15.16 25.73 28.08
N HIS A 81 16.11 25.94 27.15
CA HIS A 81 17.55 25.85 27.42
C HIS A 81 18.40 26.89 26.65
N ARG A 82 18.49 28.12 27.18
CA ARG A 82 19.25 29.22 26.54
C ARG A 82 20.77 29.04 26.50
N GLY A 83 21.32 28.05 27.21
CA GLY A 83 22.77 27.83 27.36
C GLY A 83 23.35 26.78 26.41
N LEU A 84 22.52 26.08 25.64
CA LEU A 84 22.96 24.97 24.80
C LEU A 84 23.50 25.44 23.45
N ARG A 85 24.51 24.72 22.95
CA ARG A 85 24.99 24.80 21.57
C ARG A 85 24.70 23.47 20.88
N LEU A 86 23.99 23.54 19.77
CA LEU A 86 23.61 22.38 18.97
C LEU A 86 24.42 22.36 17.67
N ARG A 87 24.86 21.18 17.25
CA ARG A 87 25.54 20.96 15.97
C ARG A 87 24.96 19.72 15.28
N SER A 88 24.48 19.91 14.07
CA SER A 88 23.94 18.80 13.26
C SER A 88 25.06 17.85 12.82
N THR A 89 24.73 16.57 12.74
CA THR A 89 25.58 15.51 12.20
C THR A 89 24.74 14.61 11.30
N GLY A 90 25.39 13.78 10.47
CA GLY A 90 24.66 12.82 9.63
C GLY A 90 23.89 11.73 10.38
N GLN A 91 24.07 11.62 11.71
CA GLN A 91 23.45 10.59 12.55
C GLN A 91 22.58 11.16 13.69
N GLY A 92 22.47 12.49 13.81
CA GLY A 92 21.75 13.14 14.90
C GLY A 92 22.31 14.51 15.25
N VAL A 93 22.19 14.91 16.52
CA VAL A 93 22.59 16.24 17.01
C VAL A 93 23.61 16.13 18.14
N LEU A 94 24.76 16.79 17.98
CA LEU A 94 25.75 16.97 19.04
C LEU A 94 25.37 18.19 19.89
N VAL A 95 25.24 17.99 21.19
CA VAL A 95 24.85 19.01 22.17
C VAL A 95 26.03 19.32 23.08
N GLU A 96 26.29 20.60 23.30
CA GLU A 96 27.28 21.14 24.24
C GLU A 96 26.62 22.15 25.18
N GLY A 97 26.82 22.01 26.50
CA GLY A 97 26.30 22.99 27.46
C GLY A 97 26.37 22.55 28.93
N PRO A 98 25.62 23.19 29.83
CA PRO A 98 25.56 22.82 31.24
C PRO A 98 25.09 21.36 31.44
N PRO A 99 25.70 20.58 32.35
CA PRO A 99 25.36 19.16 32.53
C PRO A 99 23.88 18.88 32.77
N SER A 100 23.17 19.73 33.51
CA SER A 100 21.73 19.60 33.79
C SER A 100 20.86 19.80 32.54
N GLU A 101 21.20 20.78 31.70
CA GLU A 101 20.49 21.04 30.44
C GLU A 101 20.76 19.92 29.42
N VAL A 102 22.00 19.45 29.33
CA VAL A 102 22.37 18.31 28.48
C VAL A 102 21.64 17.02 28.93
N ALA A 103 21.52 16.78 30.23
CA ALA A 103 20.76 15.65 30.76
C ALA A 103 19.26 15.75 30.45
N SER A 104 18.67 16.95 30.57
CA SER A 104 17.28 17.22 30.18
C SER A 104 17.03 16.91 28.70
N LEU A 105 17.92 17.34 27.81
CA LEU A 105 17.78 17.08 26.36
C LEU A 105 17.97 15.61 25.99
N ARG A 106 18.80 14.86 26.73
CA ARG A 106 18.89 13.40 26.60
C ARG A 106 17.59 12.70 26.99
N GLU A 107 16.99 13.14 28.08
CA GLU A 107 15.71 12.61 28.54
C GLU A 107 14.59 12.91 27.53
N PHE A 108 14.55 14.12 26.97
CA PHE A 108 13.66 14.46 25.86
C PHE A 108 13.88 13.53 24.65
N GLY A 109 15.13 13.30 24.23
CA GLY A 109 15.41 12.36 23.14
C GLY A 109 14.99 10.92 23.43
N ARG A 110 15.11 10.47 24.69
CA ARG A 110 14.58 9.17 25.12
C ARG A 110 13.06 9.11 25.00
N GLN A 111 12.35 10.17 25.39
CA GLN A 111 10.89 10.25 25.27
C GLN A 111 10.44 10.28 23.80
N VAL A 112 11.18 10.96 22.92
CA VAL A 112 10.91 10.93 21.48
C VAL A 112 11.13 9.53 20.89
N GLN A 113 12.17 8.81 21.31
CA GLN A 113 12.35 7.41 20.91
C GLN A 113 11.16 6.54 21.34
N GLN A 114 10.67 6.71 22.58
CA GLN A 114 9.47 6.00 23.07
C GLN A 114 8.21 6.36 22.27
N LEU A 115 8.07 7.63 21.85
CA LEU A 115 7.00 8.04 20.95
C LEU A 115 7.09 7.30 19.61
N ILE A 116 8.27 7.26 18.98
CA ILE A 116 8.46 6.56 17.70
C ILE A 116 8.17 5.07 17.83
N GLU A 117 8.53 4.44 18.96
CA GLU A 117 8.17 3.05 19.25
C GLU A 117 6.66 2.86 19.44
N ALA A 118 5.98 3.80 20.10
CA ALA A 118 4.52 3.78 20.31
C ALA A 118 3.70 4.03 19.03
N LEU A 119 4.35 4.52 17.96
CA LEU A 119 3.76 4.62 16.63
C LEU A 119 3.77 3.28 15.88
N GLN A 120 4.33 2.20 16.44
CA GLN A 120 4.19 0.87 15.83
C GLN A 120 2.74 0.39 15.93
N ILE A 121 2.27 -0.16 14.81
CA ILE A 121 1.01 -0.87 14.70
C ILE A 121 1.33 -2.34 14.49
N GLU A 122 0.81 -3.18 15.38
CA GLU A 122 0.85 -4.63 15.27
C GLU A 122 -0.29 -5.09 14.37
N VAL A 123 -0.04 -6.04 13.47
CA VAL A 123 -1.07 -6.57 12.57
C VAL A 123 -1.01 -8.08 12.54
N GLN A 124 -2.16 -8.71 12.77
CA GLN A 124 -2.37 -10.14 12.57
C GLN A 124 -3.41 -10.34 11.47
N VAL A 125 -3.10 -11.20 10.50
CA VAL A 125 -3.97 -11.52 9.37
C VAL A 125 -4.26 -13.00 9.36
N THR A 126 -5.54 -13.34 9.26
CA THR A 126 -6.02 -14.71 9.07
C THR A 126 -6.76 -14.79 7.74
N VAL A 127 -6.34 -15.70 6.86
CA VAL A 127 -6.96 -15.94 5.55
C VAL A 127 -7.49 -17.38 5.52
N GLN A 128 -8.77 -17.52 5.26
CA GLN A 128 -9.44 -18.80 5.09
C GLN A 128 -10.04 -18.88 3.69
N VAL A 129 -9.76 -19.96 2.98
CA VAL A 129 -10.23 -20.20 1.61
C VAL A 129 -10.91 -21.56 1.55
N GLY A 130 -12.21 -21.60 1.28
CA GLY A 130 -13.02 -22.82 1.31
C GLY A 130 -12.97 -23.54 2.66
N GLN A 131 -12.64 -24.83 2.62
CA GLN A 131 -12.52 -25.68 3.81
C GLN A 131 -11.07 -25.85 4.29
N ASP A 132 -10.12 -25.15 3.67
CA ASP A 132 -8.71 -25.26 4.02
C ASP A 132 -8.42 -24.67 5.40
N ASP A 133 -7.33 -25.14 6.03
CA ASP A 133 -6.85 -24.59 7.29
C ASP A 133 -6.51 -23.11 7.13
N PRO A 134 -6.91 -22.24 8.08
CA PRO A 134 -6.68 -20.81 7.96
C PRO A 134 -5.18 -20.48 8.04
N ALA A 135 -4.67 -19.79 7.03
CA ALA A 135 -3.32 -19.24 7.05
C ALA A 135 -3.26 -18.02 7.96
N ARG A 136 -2.29 -17.98 8.88
CA ARG A 136 -2.07 -16.86 9.80
C ARG A 136 -0.71 -16.23 9.56
N GLN A 137 -0.68 -14.91 9.47
CA GLN A 137 0.54 -14.13 9.39
C GLN A 137 0.51 -12.94 10.33
N PHE A 138 1.70 -12.47 10.65
CA PHE A 138 1.93 -11.44 11.64
C PHE A 138 2.96 -10.46 11.11
N GLY A 139 2.72 -9.18 11.33
CA GLY A 139 3.60 -8.10 10.89
C GLY A 139 3.50 -6.87 11.79
N TRP A 140 4.45 -5.97 11.59
CA TRP A 140 4.47 -4.67 12.22
C TRP A 140 4.68 -3.62 11.14
N LEU A 141 4.08 -2.46 11.32
CA LEU A 141 4.36 -1.30 10.50
C LEU A 141 4.41 -0.04 11.38
N PRO A 142 5.24 0.96 11.05
CA PRO A 142 5.03 2.29 11.60
C PRO A 142 3.63 2.78 11.23
N SER A 143 3.08 3.67 12.03
CA SER A 143 1.88 4.39 11.65
C SER A 143 2.14 5.19 10.36
N SER A 144 1.17 5.18 9.44
CA SER A 144 1.30 5.57 8.03
C SER A 144 2.21 4.70 7.16
N GLY A 145 2.69 3.58 7.70
CA GLY A 145 3.55 2.66 6.97
C GLY A 145 2.78 1.76 6.02
N HIS A 146 3.54 0.96 5.27
CA HIS A 146 2.99 -0.13 4.49
C HIS A 146 3.48 -1.47 5.01
N LEU A 147 2.58 -2.44 4.94
CA LEU A 147 2.85 -3.84 5.23
C LEU A 147 2.39 -4.68 4.04
N ALA A 148 3.26 -5.55 3.54
CA ALA A 148 2.87 -6.63 2.64
C ALA A 148 2.95 -7.95 3.39
N LEU A 149 1.89 -8.74 3.32
CA LEU A 149 1.83 -10.11 3.84
C LEU A 149 1.36 -11.03 2.72
N GLY A 150 1.68 -12.32 2.80
CA GLY A 150 1.23 -13.26 1.78
C GLY A 150 1.96 -14.58 1.78
N GLN A 151 1.32 -15.56 1.14
CA GLN A 151 1.93 -16.82 0.76
C GLN A 151 1.76 -16.96 -0.74
N VAL A 152 2.85 -16.72 -1.48
CA VAL A 152 2.85 -16.77 -2.94
C VAL A 152 3.72 -17.92 -3.39
N GLN A 153 3.20 -18.71 -4.33
CA GLN A 153 3.98 -19.68 -5.08
C GLN A 153 4.16 -19.15 -6.49
N GLN A 154 5.42 -19.14 -6.94
CA GLN A 154 5.77 -18.78 -8.30
C GLN A 154 6.10 -20.05 -9.06
N ARG A 155 5.45 -20.25 -10.20
CA ARG A 155 5.75 -21.31 -11.15
C ARG A 155 6.21 -20.69 -12.46
N GLY A 156 7.47 -20.93 -12.81
CA GLY A 156 7.98 -20.63 -14.14
C GLY A 156 7.34 -21.53 -15.19
N PHE A 157 7.03 -20.98 -16.36
CA PHE A 157 6.55 -21.72 -17.53
C PHE A 157 7.03 -21.09 -18.83
N VAL A 158 7.08 -21.85 -19.92
CA VAL A 158 7.42 -21.30 -21.25
C VAL A 158 6.18 -20.59 -21.79
N GLY A 159 6.15 -19.26 -21.69
CA GLY A 159 5.01 -18.44 -22.09
C GLY A 159 5.11 -17.92 -23.52
N SER A 160 6.33 -17.70 -24.02
CA SER A 160 6.61 -17.29 -25.40
C SER A 160 8.01 -17.76 -25.80
N TRP A 161 8.42 -17.42 -27.01
CA TRP A 161 9.76 -17.64 -27.51
C TRP A 161 10.28 -16.33 -28.10
N ARG A 162 11.55 -16.04 -27.89
CA ARG A 162 12.24 -14.95 -28.56
C ARG A 162 13.09 -15.54 -29.66
N SER A 163 12.91 -15.05 -30.88
CA SER A 163 13.67 -15.50 -32.02
C SER A 163 14.75 -14.50 -32.40
N GLU A 164 15.90 -15.02 -32.83
CA GLU A 164 16.95 -14.25 -33.49
C GLU A 164 17.31 -14.95 -34.80
N ILE A 165 17.31 -14.18 -35.90
CA ILE A 165 17.57 -14.71 -37.23
C ILE A 165 18.85 -14.11 -37.83
N ALA A 166 19.66 -14.97 -38.42
CA ALA A 166 20.85 -14.67 -39.19
C ALA A 166 20.72 -15.24 -40.62
N ALA A 167 21.68 -14.94 -41.50
CA ALA A 167 21.59 -15.27 -42.92
C ALA A 167 21.36 -16.78 -43.21
N ASP A 168 21.95 -17.66 -42.40
CA ASP A 168 21.98 -19.12 -42.54
C ASP A 168 21.52 -19.88 -41.27
N SER A 169 20.99 -19.17 -40.27
CA SER A 169 20.60 -19.75 -39.00
C SER A 169 19.42 -19.00 -38.37
N ALA A 170 18.50 -19.74 -37.77
CA ALA A 170 17.51 -19.20 -36.86
C ALA A 170 17.72 -19.84 -35.49
N VAL A 171 17.70 -19.02 -34.44
CA VAL A 171 17.78 -19.47 -33.06
C VAL A 171 16.53 -18.99 -32.34
N ALA A 172 15.96 -19.87 -31.54
CA ALA A 172 14.77 -19.60 -30.75
C ALA A 172 15.08 -19.89 -29.29
N GLU A 173 14.91 -18.90 -28.43
CA GLU A 173 15.13 -19.01 -26.99
C GLU A 173 13.77 -18.97 -26.27
N PRO A 174 13.46 -19.93 -25.38
CA PRO A 174 12.21 -19.89 -24.63
C PRO A 174 12.20 -18.71 -23.67
N GLU A 175 11.12 -17.92 -23.70
CA GLU A 175 10.89 -16.87 -22.71
C GLU A 175 10.11 -17.45 -21.54
N LEU A 176 10.76 -17.48 -20.38
CA LEU A 176 10.16 -17.95 -19.14
C LEU A 176 9.26 -16.85 -18.56
N TRP A 177 7.99 -17.20 -18.39
CA TRP A 177 6.98 -16.40 -17.71
C TRP A 177 6.73 -16.97 -16.33
N THR A 178 6.14 -16.17 -15.45
CA THR A 178 5.83 -16.60 -14.08
C THR A 178 4.33 -16.56 -13.85
N ALA A 179 3.79 -17.66 -13.34
CA ALA A 179 2.45 -17.73 -12.80
C ALA A 179 2.50 -17.66 -11.27
N GLU A 180 1.74 -16.72 -10.70
CA GLU A 180 1.63 -16.52 -9.26
C GLU A 180 0.31 -17.05 -8.72
N THR A 181 0.40 -17.95 -7.73
CA THR A 181 -0.74 -18.48 -6.99
C THR A 181 -0.57 -18.22 -5.50
N GLY A 182 -1.67 -18.29 -4.75
CA GLY A 182 -1.72 -17.98 -3.33
C GLY A 182 -2.30 -16.60 -3.07
N TRP A 183 -1.99 -16.02 -1.92
CA TRP A 183 -2.61 -14.77 -1.48
C TRP A 183 -1.59 -13.72 -1.08
N THR A 184 -1.96 -12.46 -1.28
CA THR A 184 -1.22 -11.29 -0.84
C THR A 184 -2.16 -10.28 -0.19
N LEU A 185 -1.67 -9.56 0.80
CA LEU A 185 -2.33 -8.42 1.40
C LEU A 185 -1.34 -7.26 1.44
N PHE A 186 -1.70 -6.17 0.80
CA PHE A 186 -1.06 -4.87 0.98
C PHE A 186 -1.91 -4.05 1.92
N LEU A 187 -1.30 -3.53 2.99
CA LEU A 187 -1.99 -2.81 4.03
C LEU A 187 -1.27 -1.51 4.33
N HIS A 188 -2.04 -0.44 4.44
CA HIS A 188 -1.68 0.82 5.06
C HIS A 188 -2.48 0.92 6.36
N ALA A 189 -1.81 1.33 7.43
CA ALA A 189 -2.45 1.58 8.71
C ALA A 189 -1.98 2.92 9.27
N SER A 190 -2.90 3.71 9.79
CA SER A 190 -2.60 4.98 10.46
C SER A 190 -3.49 5.14 11.68
N ARG A 191 -2.99 5.85 12.69
CA ARG A 191 -3.78 6.13 13.89
C ARG A 191 -4.72 7.29 13.65
N GLN A 192 -5.86 7.25 14.32
CA GLN A 192 -6.77 8.38 14.34
C GLN A 192 -6.23 9.48 15.28
N PRO A 193 -6.36 10.76 14.91
CA PRO A 193 -5.79 11.87 15.68
C PRO A 193 -6.34 12.00 17.12
N GLN A 194 -7.58 11.55 17.34
CA GLN A 194 -8.33 11.78 18.59
C GLN A 194 -8.53 10.52 19.46
N GLY A 195 -7.87 9.38 19.19
CA GLY A 195 -8.06 8.20 20.05
C GLY A 195 -7.32 6.93 19.66
N ALA A 196 -7.80 5.81 20.20
CA ALA A 196 -7.29 4.45 19.97
C ALA A 196 -7.78 3.84 18.64
N GLY A 197 -8.44 4.63 17.79
CA GLY A 197 -8.89 4.19 16.47
C GLY A 197 -7.75 4.09 15.47
N LEU A 198 -7.87 3.16 14.54
CA LEU A 198 -6.94 2.90 13.44
C LEU A 198 -7.73 3.00 12.14
N LEU A 199 -7.21 3.77 11.18
CA LEU A 199 -7.61 3.66 9.79
C LEU A 199 -6.76 2.58 9.13
N LEU A 200 -7.44 1.53 8.64
CA LEU A 200 -6.87 0.51 7.79
C LEU A 200 -7.34 0.72 6.36
N ALA A 201 -6.43 0.68 5.41
CA ALA A 201 -6.75 0.66 3.98
C ALA A 201 -5.85 -0.37 3.29
N GLY A 202 -6.40 -1.21 2.43
CA GLY A 202 -5.64 -2.33 1.89
C GLY A 202 -6.13 -2.86 0.55
N SER A 203 -5.31 -3.73 -0.04
CA SER A 203 -5.61 -4.54 -1.21
C SER A 203 -5.30 -5.99 -0.90
N PHE A 204 -6.35 -6.80 -0.75
CA PHE A 204 -6.23 -8.25 -0.66
C PHE A 204 -6.33 -8.86 -2.05
N ARG A 205 -5.46 -9.82 -2.37
CA ARG A 205 -5.48 -10.56 -3.62
C ARG A 205 -5.36 -12.06 -3.35
N LEU A 206 -6.17 -12.85 -4.04
CA LEU A 206 -6.09 -14.31 -4.07
C LEU A 206 -6.02 -14.76 -5.52
N ASN A 207 -4.99 -15.54 -5.84
CA ASN A 207 -4.76 -16.14 -7.14
C ASN A 207 -4.84 -17.67 -7.01
N THR A 208 -5.85 -18.28 -7.62
CA THR A 208 -6.03 -19.74 -7.62
C THR A 208 -5.86 -20.26 -9.04
N GLN A 209 -4.92 -21.17 -9.26
CA GLN A 209 -4.82 -21.84 -10.56
C GLN A 209 -5.98 -22.82 -10.72
N THR A 210 -6.77 -22.65 -11.77
CA THR A 210 -7.99 -23.45 -12.01
C THR A 210 -7.87 -24.37 -13.22
N GLY A 211 -6.84 -24.17 -14.04
CA GLY A 211 -6.65 -24.96 -15.24
C GLY A 211 -5.25 -24.77 -15.81
N HIS A 212 -4.96 -25.61 -16.80
CA HIS A 212 -3.72 -25.58 -17.54
C HIS A 212 -3.98 -26.17 -18.92
N ASP A 213 -3.80 -25.33 -19.94
CA ASP A 213 -3.78 -25.74 -21.34
C ASP A 213 -2.34 -25.71 -21.86
N SER A 214 -2.12 -26.28 -23.05
CA SER A 214 -0.86 -26.21 -23.75
C SER A 214 -1.10 -25.94 -25.24
N PHE A 215 -0.21 -25.18 -25.84
CA PHE A 215 -0.21 -24.88 -27.26
C PHE A 215 1.06 -25.44 -27.91
N ASP A 216 0.88 -26.25 -28.96
CA ASP A 216 1.98 -26.73 -29.80
C ASP A 216 2.04 -25.86 -31.06
N PRO A 217 3.14 -25.11 -31.27
CA PRO A 217 3.32 -24.32 -32.48
C PRO A 217 3.55 -25.17 -33.74
N GLU A 218 3.71 -26.50 -33.61
CA GLU A 218 3.96 -27.47 -34.71
C GLU A 218 5.21 -27.15 -35.56
N THR A 219 6.07 -26.27 -35.05
CA THR A 219 7.37 -25.92 -35.64
C THR A 219 8.47 -26.77 -34.99
N PRO A 220 9.37 -27.41 -35.77
CA PRO A 220 10.38 -28.33 -35.22
C PRO A 220 11.29 -27.73 -34.14
N ASP A 221 11.51 -26.42 -34.22
CA ASP A 221 12.46 -25.69 -33.39
C ASP A 221 11.83 -25.13 -32.10
N LEU A 222 10.49 -25.13 -32.00
CA LEU A 222 9.76 -24.61 -30.84
C LEU A 222 9.05 -25.76 -30.12
N GLY A 223 9.17 -25.77 -28.79
CA GLY A 223 8.45 -26.66 -27.90
C GLY A 223 7.04 -26.17 -27.54
N LEU A 224 6.40 -26.89 -26.61
CA LEU A 224 5.08 -26.54 -26.10
C LEU A 224 5.10 -25.21 -25.33
N ILE A 225 4.12 -24.37 -25.61
CA ILE A 225 3.80 -23.18 -24.81
C ILE A 225 2.77 -23.57 -23.77
N GLU A 226 3.05 -23.24 -22.51
CA GLU A 226 2.14 -23.48 -21.39
C GLU A 226 1.14 -22.32 -21.27
N GLN A 227 -0.15 -22.66 -21.08
CA GLN A 227 -1.25 -21.70 -20.96
C GLN A 227 -1.98 -21.88 -19.62
N PRO A 228 -1.41 -21.43 -18.49
CA PRO A 228 -2.08 -21.51 -17.20
C PRO A 228 -3.34 -20.65 -17.18
N GLN A 229 -4.36 -21.14 -16.47
CA GLN A 229 -5.58 -20.38 -16.18
C GLN A 229 -5.61 -20.06 -14.68
N VAL A 230 -5.63 -18.76 -14.35
CA VAL A 230 -5.58 -18.28 -12.98
C VAL A 230 -6.81 -17.44 -12.67
N GLN A 231 -7.56 -17.85 -11.66
CA GLN A 231 -8.63 -17.06 -11.07
C GLN A 231 -8.05 -16.07 -10.06
N GLN A 232 -8.19 -14.77 -10.32
CA GLN A 232 -7.79 -13.67 -9.47
C GLN A 232 -8.97 -12.96 -8.79
N THR A 233 -9.02 -12.96 -7.46
CA THR A 233 -9.94 -12.15 -6.67
C THR A 233 -9.15 -11.03 -6.01
N ARG A 234 -9.53 -9.78 -6.23
CA ARG A 234 -8.94 -8.59 -5.61
C ARG A 234 -10.01 -7.78 -4.89
N LEU A 235 -9.73 -7.42 -3.64
CA LEU A 235 -10.59 -6.65 -2.76
C LEU A 235 -9.78 -5.45 -2.26
N ASP A 236 -10.13 -4.24 -2.71
CA ASP A 236 -9.58 -2.99 -2.22
C ASP A 236 -10.56 -2.40 -1.20
N PHE A 237 -10.12 -2.21 0.04
CA PHE A 237 -10.99 -1.93 1.19
C PHE A 237 -10.42 -0.80 2.07
N ALA A 238 -11.28 -0.21 2.89
CA ALA A 238 -10.87 0.70 3.95
C ALA A 238 -11.83 0.63 5.14
N SER A 239 -11.32 0.79 6.36
CA SER A 239 -12.14 0.77 7.58
C SER A 239 -11.47 1.52 8.71
N LEU A 240 -12.30 2.10 9.57
CA LEU A 240 -11.91 2.58 10.89
C LEU A 240 -12.20 1.47 11.90
N ILE A 241 -11.21 1.05 12.67
CA ILE A 241 -11.39 0.04 13.73
C ILE A 241 -10.84 0.57 15.04
N GLU A 242 -11.33 0.10 16.18
CA GLU A 242 -10.62 0.32 17.43
C GLU A 242 -9.39 -0.61 17.50
N SER A 243 -8.35 -0.19 18.21
CA SER A 243 -7.19 -1.05 18.47
C SER A 243 -7.60 -2.39 19.09
N GLY A 244 -7.20 -3.49 18.47
CA GLY A 244 -7.51 -4.87 18.87
C GLY A 244 -8.85 -5.40 18.32
N GLN A 245 -9.61 -4.60 17.57
CA GLN A 245 -10.81 -5.08 16.87
C GLN A 245 -10.45 -5.76 15.55
N ASN A 246 -11.35 -6.62 15.10
CA ASN A 246 -11.24 -7.35 13.85
C ASN A 246 -11.94 -6.61 12.72
N LEU A 247 -11.22 -6.48 11.61
CA LEU A 247 -11.78 -6.16 10.31
C LEU A 247 -12.05 -7.43 9.52
N GLU A 248 -13.22 -7.57 8.91
CA GLU A 248 -13.59 -8.74 8.11
C GLU A 248 -13.83 -8.38 6.64
N LEU A 249 -13.20 -9.13 5.74
CA LEU A 249 -13.52 -9.15 4.30
C LEU A 249 -14.10 -10.52 3.96
N GLN A 250 -15.13 -10.54 3.12
CA GLN A 250 -15.73 -11.78 2.64
C GLN A 250 -15.89 -11.74 1.14
N ALA A 251 -15.63 -12.87 0.48
CA ALA A 251 -15.96 -13.05 -0.92
C ALA A 251 -16.38 -14.50 -1.20
N THR A 252 -17.18 -14.69 -2.22
CA THR A 252 -17.51 -15.99 -2.77
C THR A 252 -17.13 -15.96 -4.24
N ARG A 253 -16.42 -17.00 -4.68
CA ARG A 253 -16.06 -17.14 -6.09
C ARG A 253 -16.17 -18.58 -6.55
N GLY A 254 -16.95 -18.83 -7.60
CA GLY A 254 -17.14 -20.18 -8.11
C GLY A 254 -17.60 -21.18 -7.03
N GLY A 255 -18.37 -20.71 -6.05
CA GLY A 255 -18.82 -21.49 -4.89
C GLY A 255 -17.80 -21.64 -3.75
N GLN A 256 -16.58 -21.14 -3.90
CA GLN A 256 -15.56 -21.12 -2.83
C GLN A 256 -15.71 -19.86 -1.99
N GLU A 257 -15.88 -20.01 -0.68
CA GLU A 257 -15.88 -18.90 0.27
C GLU A 257 -14.45 -18.45 0.61
N ILE A 258 -14.25 -17.15 0.73
CA ILE A 258 -12.99 -16.50 1.09
C ILE A 258 -13.32 -15.59 2.27
N ARG A 259 -12.60 -15.77 3.38
CA ARG A 259 -12.70 -14.91 4.57
C ARG A 259 -11.32 -14.41 4.94
N VAL A 260 -11.21 -13.10 5.12
CA VAL A 260 -9.99 -12.44 5.60
C VAL A 260 -10.34 -11.68 6.86
N THR A 261 -9.61 -11.97 7.94
CA THR A 261 -9.72 -11.25 9.21
C THR A 261 -8.41 -10.53 9.47
N ILE A 262 -8.48 -9.22 9.70
CA ILE A 262 -7.32 -8.37 10.01
C ILE A 262 -7.55 -7.78 11.40
N GLU A 263 -6.69 -8.13 12.35
CA GLU A 263 -6.64 -7.53 13.67
C GLU A 263 -5.45 -6.57 13.68
N ALA A 264 -5.67 -5.33 14.11
CA ALA A 264 -4.59 -4.37 14.27
C ALA A 264 -4.61 -3.74 15.67
N SER A 265 -3.45 -3.65 16.30
CA SER A 265 -3.30 -3.16 17.67
C SER A 265 -2.27 -2.03 17.72
N ALA A 266 -2.55 -1.01 18.54
CA ALA A 266 -1.62 0.06 18.84
C ALA A 266 -1.90 0.61 20.25
N PRO A 267 -0.92 1.23 20.94
CA PRO A 267 -1.13 1.83 22.27
C PRO A 267 -2.30 2.83 22.25
N ALA A 268 -3.13 2.96 23.29
CA ALA A 268 -4.27 3.88 23.25
C ALA A 268 -3.85 5.37 23.20
N GLU A 269 -2.78 5.72 23.92
CA GLU A 269 -2.24 7.08 23.99
C GLU A 269 -0.78 7.11 23.54
N LEU A 270 -0.42 8.18 22.83
CA LEU A 270 0.96 8.44 22.45
C LEU A 270 1.70 9.15 23.61
N PRO A 271 2.97 8.79 23.85
CA PRO A 271 3.83 9.56 24.73
C PRO A 271 3.86 11.04 24.32
N ARG A 272 3.97 11.93 25.30
CA ARG A 272 4.07 13.38 25.10
C ARG A 272 5.45 13.87 25.55
N PRO A 273 6.47 13.87 24.67
CA PRO A 273 7.83 14.25 25.05
C PRO A 273 7.86 15.69 25.55
N ALA A 274 8.26 15.88 26.81
CA ALA A 274 8.24 17.16 27.51
C ALA A 274 6.92 17.94 27.33
N ASP A 275 5.79 17.25 27.47
CA ASP A 275 4.42 17.81 27.37
C ASP A 275 4.04 18.38 26.00
N TRP A 276 4.82 18.09 24.96
CA TRP A 276 4.41 18.42 23.59
C TRP A 276 3.16 17.63 23.22
N THR A 277 2.20 18.31 22.59
CA THR A 277 1.05 17.63 22.00
C THR A 277 1.46 17.10 20.63
N VAL A 278 1.30 15.78 20.45
CA VAL A 278 1.63 15.08 19.21
C VAL A 278 0.34 14.66 18.56
N ILE A 279 0.10 15.14 17.35
CA ILE A 279 -1.07 14.78 16.55
C ILE A 279 -0.61 14.07 15.30
N GLU A 280 -1.14 12.88 15.06
CA GLU A 280 -0.89 12.16 13.82
C GLU A 280 -1.82 12.64 12.72
N THR A 281 -1.26 12.91 11.54
CA THR A 281 -1.98 13.47 10.39
C THR A 281 -2.07 12.49 9.21
N ALA A 282 -1.45 11.33 9.36
CA ALA A 282 -1.37 10.28 8.35
C ALA A 282 -2.70 9.80 7.80
N SER A 283 -3.73 9.76 8.66
CA SER A 283 -5.08 9.33 8.31
C SER A 283 -5.78 10.25 7.33
N LEU A 284 -5.28 11.49 7.15
CA LEU A 284 -5.79 12.42 6.15
C LEU A 284 -5.40 12.02 4.73
N TRP A 285 -4.25 11.36 4.57
CA TRP A 285 -3.62 11.11 3.26
C TRP A 285 -2.99 9.73 3.21
N PRO A 286 -3.82 8.66 3.20
CA PRO A 286 -3.26 7.34 3.02
C PRO A 286 -2.60 7.25 1.64
N GLU A 287 -1.29 7.02 1.62
CA GLU A 287 -0.58 6.69 0.38
C GLU A 287 -0.94 5.24 0.04
N LEU A 288 -1.56 5.00 -1.11
CA LEU A 288 -2.06 3.68 -1.47
C LEU A 288 -1.33 3.20 -2.74
N PRO A 289 -0.09 2.67 -2.63
CA PRO A 289 0.79 2.40 -3.77
C PRO A 289 0.22 1.38 -4.76
N TRP A 290 -0.82 0.64 -4.39
CA TRP A 290 -1.52 -0.31 -5.27
C TRP A 290 -2.66 0.32 -6.10
N LEU A 291 -2.89 1.63 -5.97
CA LEU A 291 -3.80 2.41 -6.78
C LEU A 291 -3.02 3.24 -7.79
N GLN A 292 -3.51 3.34 -9.02
CA GLN A 292 -2.83 4.09 -10.09
C GLN A 292 -2.69 5.58 -9.75
N GLU A 293 -1.58 6.19 -10.19
CA GLU A 293 -1.13 7.54 -9.85
C GLU A 293 -2.16 8.65 -10.14
N ASP A 294 -2.99 8.49 -11.18
CA ASP A 294 -3.98 9.49 -11.59
C ASP A 294 -5.05 9.77 -10.52
N ASN A 295 -5.23 8.89 -9.53
CA ASN A 295 -6.19 9.04 -8.43
C ASN A 295 -5.56 9.44 -7.09
N GLN A 296 -4.25 9.71 -7.02
CA GLN A 296 -3.54 9.92 -5.74
C GLN A 296 -3.35 11.39 -5.33
N GLN A 297 -4.01 12.36 -5.98
CA GLN A 297 -3.89 13.75 -5.55
C GLN A 297 -4.71 14.00 -4.27
N SER A 298 -4.00 14.06 -3.14
CA SER A 298 -4.59 14.59 -1.91
C SER A 298 -5.02 16.05 -2.12
N PRO A 299 -6.27 16.41 -1.77
CA PRO A 299 -6.73 17.78 -1.86
C PRO A 299 -6.06 18.73 -0.84
N TRP A 300 -5.36 18.20 0.17
CA TRP A 300 -4.86 18.98 1.30
C TRP A 300 -3.42 18.62 1.66
N PRO A 301 -2.37 19.12 0.99
CA PRO A 301 -1.01 18.83 1.43
C PRO A 301 -0.75 19.36 2.87
N PRO A 302 0.22 18.79 3.62
CA PRO A 302 0.58 19.27 4.97
C PRO A 302 0.83 20.78 5.05
N SER A 303 1.39 21.37 3.99
CA SER A 303 1.59 22.81 3.86
C SER A 303 0.29 23.63 3.90
N SER A 304 -0.81 23.10 3.38
CA SER A 304 -2.13 23.76 3.45
C SER A 304 -2.66 23.79 4.88
N ILE A 305 -2.54 22.68 5.62
CA ILE A 305 -2.93 22.64 7.04
C ILE A 305 -2.06 23.59 7.85
N ALA A 306 -0.74 23.58 7.61
CA ALA A 306 0.19 24.50 8.24
C ALA A 306 -0.21 25.97 8.02
N ALA A 307 -0.57 26.33 6.77
CA ALA A 307 -0.99 27.69 6.42
C ALA A 307 -2.31 28.08 7.12
N ILE A 308 -3.29 27.17 7.18
CA ILE A 308 -4.56 27.40 7.89
C ILE A 308 -4.30 27.64 9.38
N LEU A 309 -3.49 26.79 10.02
CA LEU A 309 -3.15 26.94 11.44
C LEU A 309 -2.37 28.23 11.70
N ALA A 310 -1.41 28.59 10.85
CA ALA A 310 -0.65 29.84 10.99
C ALA A 310 -1.55 31.09 10.84
N SER A 311 -2.61 31.01 10.02
CA SER A 311 -3.54 32.12 9.81
C SER A 311 -4.49 32.38 11.00
N SER A 312 -4.56 31.47 11.97
CA SER A 312 -5.46 31.57 13.12
C SER A 312 -5.10 32.70 14.10
N GLY A 313 -3.86 33.21 14.05
CA GLY A 313 -3.37 34.22 14.99
C GLY A 313 -3.18 33.72 16.41
N LEU A 314 -3.24 32.39 16.65
CA LEU A 314 -2.97 31.80 17.95
C LEU A 314 -1.47 31.81 18.26
N ASP A 315 -1.14 31.90 19.55
CA ASP A 315 0.23 31.82 20.04
C ASP A 315 0.80 30.41 19.86
N GLY A 316 2.09 30.33 19.51
CA GLY A 316 2.80 29.08 19.23
C GLY A 316 2.92 28.78 17.74
N SER A 317 4.04 28.17 17.34
CA SER A 317 4.28 27.73 15.96
C SER A 317 4.28 26.21 15.91
N PRO A 318 3.29 25.58 15.25
CA PRO A 318 3.28 24.13 15.14
C PRO A 318 4.45 23.66 14.26
N LEU A 319 5.05 22.54 14.65
CA LEU A 319 6.18 21.95 13.96
C LEU A 319 5.74 20.64 13.28
N TRP A 320 5.94 20.56 11.98
CA TRP A 320 5.77 19.33 11.21
C TRP A 320 7.00 18.44 11.31
N ALA A 321 6.79 17.14 11.51
CA ALA A 321 7.82 16.12 11.47
C ALA A 321 7.29 14.86 10.80
N GLY A 322 7.60 14.65 9.52
CA GLY A 322 6.94 13.63 8.70
C GLY A 322 5.42 13.79 8.72
N ASN A 323 4.72 12.77 9.23
CA ASN A 323 3.25 12.76 9.37
C ASN A 323 2.76 13.21 10.76
N LEU A 324 3.66 13.75 11.59
CA LEU A 324 3.34 14.27 12.91
C LEU A 324 3.24 15.79 12.88
N LEU A 325 2.19 16.30 13.53
CA LEU A 325 2.03 17.69 13.90
C LEU A 325 2.35 17.84 15.38
N LEU A 326 3.42 18.57 15.67
CA LEU A 326 3.97 18.77 17.00
C LEU A 326 3.60 20.17 17.48
N ILE A 327 2.89 20.24 18.60
CA ILE A 327 2.39 21.49 19.17
C ILE A 327 3.11 21.75 20.49
N PRO A 328 3.74 22.94 20.65
CA PRO A 328 4.54 23.23 21.83
C PRO A 328 3.69 23.25 23.11
N PRO A 329 4.29 22.93 24.28
CA PRO A 329 3.60 22.97 25.56
C PRO A 329 2.96 24.33 25.82
N GLY A 330 1.75 24.33 26.41
CA GLY A 330 1.00 25.55 26.72
C GLY A 330 0.20 26.14 25.55
N SER A 331 0.18 25.50 24.38
CA SER A 331 -0.59 25.94 23.20
C SER A 331 -1.89 25.13 23.01
N ASP A 332 -2.68 24.99 24.08
CA ASP A 332 -3.86 24.11 24.12
C ASP A 332 -4.96 24.51 23.12
N GLU A 333 -5.15 25.82 22.90
CA GLU A 333 -6.12 26.32 21.92
C GLU A 333 -5.72 25.95 20.48
N LEU A 334 -4.42 26.05 20.17
CA LEU A 334 -3.86 25.64 18.89
C LEU A 334 -4.01 24.13 18.69
N ALA A 335 -3.78 23.33 19.73
CA ALA A 335 -4.02 21.89 19.70
C ALA A 335 -5.48 21.55 19.44
N ALA A 336 -6.41 22.19 20.15
CA ALA A 336 -7.84 21.99 19.94
C ALA A 336 -8.28 22.40 18.52
N GLN A 337 -7.72 23.48 17.97
CA GLN A 337 -8.00 23.89 16.59
C GLN A 337 -7.43 22.91 15.57
N ALA A 338 -6.20 22.44 15.77
CA ALA A 338 -5.58 21.45 14.90
C ALA A 338 -6.40 20.16 14.85
N LEU A 339 -6.84 19.64 16.00
CA LEU A 339 -7.69 18.45 16.06
C LEU A 339 -9.03 18.64 15.34
N ARG A 340 -9.70 19.80 15.50
CA ARG A 340 -10.94 20.10 14.77
C ARG A 340 -10.72 20.20 13.27
N LEU A 341 -9.60 20.80 12.85
CA LEU A 341 -9.27 20.93 11.43
C LEU A 341 -8.99 19.56 10.82
N ILE A 342 -8.21 18.73 11.49
CA ILE A 342 -7.88 17.38 11.04
C ILE A 342 -9.16 16.52 10.99
N ASP A 343 -10.03 16.61 11.99
CA ASP A 343 -11.33 15.93 12.00
C ASP A 343 -12.23 16.37 10.82
N ALA A 344 -12.24 17.66 10.52
CA ALA A 344 -13.02 18.21 9.40
C ALA A 344 -12.47 17.83 8.01
N LEU A 345 -11.15 17.59 7.91
CA LEU A 345 -10.47 17.22 6.66
C LEU A 345 -10.35 15.71 6.47
N GLY A 346 -10.46 14.95 7.56
CA GLY A 346 -10.27 13.52 7.58
C GLY A 346 -11.44 12.74 6.97
N PRO A 347 -11.25 11.43 6.76
CA PRO A 347 -12.35 10.56 6.36
C PRO A 347 -13.48 10.61 7.40
N ALA A 348 -14.72 10.55 6.93
CA ALA A 348 -15.87 10.52 7.83
C ALA A 348 -15.77 9.31 8.79
N PRO A 349 -16.15 9.47 10.07
CA PRO A 349 -15.95 8.44 11.09
C PRO A 349 -16.87 7.21 10.94
N SER A 350 -17.68 7.15 9.88
CA SER A 350 -18.62 6.05 9.64
C SER A 350 -17.98 4.97 8.77
N ASN A 351 -17.98 3.74 9.28
CA ASN A 351 -17.80 2.56 8.44
C ASN A 351 -19.09 2.28 7.68
N SER A 352 -18.94 2.00 6.39
CA SER A 352 -20.00 1.42 5.58
C SER A 352 -19.53 0.07 5.04
N LEU A 353 -20.46 -0.77 4.65
CA LEU A 353 -20.19 -2.06 4.01
C LEU A 353 -20.65 -2.00 2.56
N LEU A 354 -19.74 -2.24 1.62
CA LEU A 354 -20.06 -2.50 0.23
C LEU A 354 -20.31 -3.99 0.05
N SER A 355 -21.53 -4.35 -0.33
CA SER A 355 -21.87 -5.64 -0.92
C SER A 355 -21.90 -5.53 -2.44
N ALA A 356 -21.07 -6.32 -3.11
CA ALA A 356 -21.05 -6.45 -4.56
C ALA A 356 -21.42 -7.89 -4.95
N SER A 357 -22.29 -8.08 -5.94
CA SER A 357 -22.61 -9.41 -6.47
C SER A 357 -22.68 -9.41 -7.99
N MET A 358 -22.16 -10.47 -8.60
CA MET A 358 -21.95 -10.64 -10.03
C MET A 358 -22.17 -12.12 -10.39
N GLY A 359 -23.41 -12.48 -10.71
CA GLY A 359 -23.77 -13.87 -10.96
C GLY A 359 -23.66 -14.72 -9.68
N GLN A 360 -22.76 -15.71 -9.67
CA GLN A 360 -22.48 -16.53 -8.48
C GLN A 360 -21.38 -15.97 -7.58
N ASP A 361 -20.67 -14.95 -8.06
CA ASP A 361 -19.60 -14.33 -7.30
C ASP A 361 -20.14 -13.17 -6.48
N ALA A 362 -19.63 -13.00 -5.26
CA ALA A 362 -20.05 -11.95 -4.35
C ALA A 362 -18.89 -11.49 -3.47
N ALA A 363 -18.94 -10.24 -3.01
CA ALA A 363 -18.01 -9.71 -2.04
C ALA A 363 -18.75 -8.82 -1.04
N LEU A 364 -18.26 -8.82 0.19
CA LEU A 364 -18.62 -7.90 1.25
C LEU A 364 -17.33 -7.30 1.79
N ILE A 365 -17.14 -6.01 1.55
CA ILE A 365 -15.94 -5.29 1.98
C ILE A 365 -16.33 -4.03 2.76
N PRO A 366 -15.59 -3.71 3.84
CA PRO A 366 -15.71 -2.45 4.53
C PRO A 366 -15.13 -1.32 3.67
N CYS A 367 -15.75 -0.17 3.76
CA CYS A 367 -15.37 1.04 3.06
C CYS A 367 -15.54 2.26 3.97
N VAL A 368 -14.71 3.26 3.71
CA VAL A 368 -14.72 4.56 4.39
C VAL A 368 -14.87 5.62 3.32
N MET A 369 -15.70 6.63 3.61
CA MET A 369 -15.92 7.73 2.68
C MET A 369 -14.64 8.49 2.34
N GLY A 370 -14.53 8.92 1.09
CA GLY A 370 -13.36 9.60 0.55
C GLY A 370 -12.19 8.67 0.22
N LEU A 371 -12.27 7.38 0.56
CA LEU A 371 -11.23 6.41 0.24
C LEU A 371 -11.60 5.51 -0.94
N PRO A 372 -10.61 5.12 -1.76
CA PRO A 372 -10.84 4.21 -2.86
C PRO A 372 -11.24 2.82 -2.38
N LEU A 373 -12.16 2.20 -3.11
CA LEU A 373 -12.62 0.83 -2.90
C LEU A 373 -12.75 0.10 -4.23
N GLY A 374 -12.71 -1.22 -4.17
CA GLY A 374 -12.82 -2.02 -5.38
C GLY A 374 -13.01 -3.51 -5.14
N VAL A 375 -13.73 -4.13 -6.05
CA VAL A 375 -13.88 -5.59 -6.15
C VAL A 375 -13.57 -5.97 -7.57
N ARG A 376 -12.58 -6.85 -7.78
CA ARG A 376 -12.25 -7.40 -9.09
C ARG A 376 -12.21 -8.92 -9.00
N MET A 377 -12.99 -9.56 -9.87
CA MET A 377 -13.09 -11.01 -9.97
C MET A 377 -12.87 -11.38 -11.42
N THR A 378 -11.66 -11.84 -11.73
CA THR A 378 -11.21 -12.07 -13.10
C THR A 378 -10.50 -13.40 -13.26
N GLN A 379 -10.73 -14.07 -14.37
CA GLN A 379 -9.93 -15.18 -14.85
C GLN A 379 -8.89 -14.62 -15.83
N VAL A 380 -7.63 -14.94 -15.58
CA VAL A 380 -6.50 -14.54 -16.39
C VAL A 380 -5.95 -15.79 -17.08
N THR A 381 -5.74 -15.70 -18.38
CA THR A 381 -5.18 -16.78 -19.19
C THR A 381 -4.21 -16.21 -20.21
N THR A 382 -3.41 -17.04 -20.85
CA THR A 382 -2.61 -16.67 -22.01
C THR A 382 -3.18 -17.32 -23.25
N ALA A 383 -3.12 -16.60 -24.37
CA ALA A 383 -3.55 -17.12 -25.65
C ALA A 383 -2.55 -16.79 -26.75
N MET A 384 -2.43 -17.70 -27.70
CA MET A 384 -1.60 -17.56 -28.89
C MET A 384 -2.39 -16.81 -29.96
N THR A 385 -2.09 -15.53 -30.14
CA THR A 385 -2.89 -14.62 -30.98
C THR A 385 -2.35 -14.44 -32.39
N GLY A 386 -1.08 -14.80 -32.62
CA GLY A 386 -0.45 -14.60 -33.92
C GLY A 386 0.96 -15.19 -33.99
N TYR A 387 1.59 -15.03 -35.15
CA TYR A 387 3.01 -15.26 -35.35
C TYR A 387 3.64 -14.00 -35.95
N ARG A 388 4.82 -13.61 -35.48
CA ARG A 388 5.72 -12.73 -36.24
C ARG A 388 6.66 -13.62 -37.03
N ALA A 389 6.56 -13.58 -38.35
CA ALA A 389 7.50 -14.28 -39.22
C ALA A 389 8.70 -13.39 -39.48
N ASP A 390 9.88 -13.83 -39.06
CA ASP A 390 11.15 -13.21 -39.39
C ASP A 390 11.85 -14.05 -40.47
N LEU A 391 12.29 -13.39 -41.54
CA LEU A 391 12.79 -14.02 -42.77
C LEU A 391 14.22 -13.55 -43.05
N ALA A 392 15.11 -14.49 -43.32
CA ALA A 392 16.45 -14.29 -43.85
C ALA A 392 16.60 -15.00 -45.21
N THR A 393 17.78 -14.90 -45.82
CA THR A 393 18.02 -15.42 -47.18
C THR A 393 17.76 -16.93 -47.28
N ASP A 394 18.27 -17.71 -46.31
CA ASP A 394 18.18 -19.17 -46.30
C ASP A 394 17.52 -19.75 -45.03
N ALA A 395 17.01 -18.89 -44.15
CA ALA A 395 16.37 -19.28 -42.90
C ALA A 395 15.08 -18.48 -42.67
N TRP A 396 14.14 -19.04 -41.92
CA TRP A 396 12.95 -18.35 -41.44
C TRP A 396 12.56 -18.90 -40.08
N ILE A 397 11.90 -18.07 -39.27
CA ILE A 397 11.33 -18.48 -37.98
C ILE A 397 10.02 -17.75 -37.73
N ALA A 398 9.06 -18.47 -37.15
CA ALA A 398 7.78 -17.88 -36.75
C ALA A 398 7.76 -17.72 -35.24
N GLU A 399 7.89 -16.49 -34.77
CA GLU A 399 7.83 -16.15 -33.35
C GLU A 399 6.38 -16.09 -32.86
N PRO A 400 6.01 -16.90 -31.86
CA PRO A 400 4.70 -16.86 -31.22
C PRO A 400 4.36 -15.50 -30.61
N GLN A 401 3.21 -14.92 -30.97
CA GLN A 401 2.65 -13.74 -30.29
C GLN A 401 1.64 -14.17 -29.25
N VAL A 402 2.04 -14.10 -27.98
CA VAL A 402 1.22 -14.49 -26.84
C VAL A 402 0.69 -13.25 -26.13
N GLN A 403 -0.61 -13.23 -25.86
CA GLN A 403 -1.28 -12.17 -25.12
C GLN A 403 -1.89 -12.73 -23.83
N THR A 404 -1.84 -11.92 -22.77
CA THR A 404 -2.57 -12.18 -21.54
C THR A 404 -4.00 -11.68 -21.69
N LEU A 405 -4.96 -12.58 -21.58
CA LEU A 405 -6.38 -12.27 -21.65
C LEU A 405 -6.96 -12.19 -20.23
N VAL A 406 -7.82 -11.19 -20.01
CA VAL A 406 -8.52 -11.02 -18.75
C VAL A 406 -10.02 -11.11 -19.02
N ASN A 407 -10.71 -12.01 -18.33
CA ASN A 407 -12.15 -12.17 -18.40
C ASN A 407 -12.74 -12.02 -17.01
N GLY A 408 -13.72 -11.16 -16.84
CA GLY A 408 -14.41 -11.00 -15.57
C GLY A 408 -14.92 -9.58 -15.37
N THR A 409 -15.20 -9.27 -14.12
CA THR A 409 -15.84 -8.01 -13.75
C THR A 409 -15.05 -7.31 -12.66
N SER A 410 -15.03 -5.98 -12.73
CA SER A 410 -14.49 -5.10 -11.71
C SER A 410 -15.49 -4.00 -11.40
N ILE A 411 -15.56 -3.62 -10.13
CA ILE A 411 -16.27 -2.45 -9.62
C ILE A 411 -15.23 -1.67 -8.84
N MET A 412 -15.08 -0.39 -9.13
CA MET A 412 -14.11 0.49 -8.48
C MET A 412 -14.73 1.87 -8.29
N GLY A 413 -14.29 2.60 -7.27
CA GLY A 413 -14.67 4.00 -7.11
C GLY A 413 -14.30 4.56 -5.75
N ILE A 414 -14.89 5.71 -5.43
CA ILE A 414 -14.73 6.41 -4.17
C ILE A 414 -16.13 6.75 -3.65
N LEU A 415 -16.38 6.53 -2.36
CA LEU A 415 -17.64 6.95 -1.76
C LEU A 415 -17.60 8.43 -1.40
N GLY A 416 -18.59 9.18 -1.88
CA GLY A 416 -18.81 10.58 -1.55
C GLY A 416 -19.81 10.75 -0.40
N SER A 417 -19.85 11.95 0.19
CA SER A 417 -20.77 12.32 1.28
C SER A 417 -22.22 12.55 0.87
N GLY A 418 -22.57 12.28 -0.39
CA GLY A 418 -23.94 12.37 -0.88
C GLY A 418 -24.12 11.49 -2.11
N ASN A 419 -23.42 11.84 -3.19
CA ASN A 419 -23.39 11.02 -4.40
C ASN A 419 -22.07 10.26 -4.48
N SER A 420 -22.17 8.93 -4.53
CA SER A 420 -21.03 8.07 -4.85
C SER A 420 -21.16 7.61 -6.29
N THR A 421 -20.07 7.70 -7.05
CA THR A 421 -20.00 7.16 -8.41
C THR A 421 -19.03 6.00 -8.40
N LEU A 422 -19.54 4.81 -8.65
CA LEU A 422 -18.72 3.62 -8.87
C LEU A 422 -18.70 3.33 -10.37
N THR A 423 -17.53 3.07 -10.91
CA THR A 423 -17.37 2.56 -12.28
C THR A 423 -17.33 1.05 -12.23
N TRP A 424 -18.10 0.40 -13.09
CA TRP A 424 -17.96 -1.03 -13.32
C TRP A 424 -17.41 -1.27 -14.73
N HIS A 425 -16.55 -2.27 -14.83
CA HIS A 425 -16.00 -2.74 -16.09
C HIS A 425 -16.14 -4.26 -16.16
N GLN A 426 -16.69 -4.74 -17.26
CA GLN A 426 -16.75 -6.15 -17.60
C GLN A 426 -15.96 -6.38 -18.89
N GLN A 427 -14.98 -7.27 -18.81
CA GLN A 427 -14.29 -7.79 -19.98
C GLN A 427 -14.77 -9.22 -20.18
N ALA A 428 -15.38 -9.50 -21.33
CA ALA A 428 -15.88 -10.82 -21.66
C ALA A 428 -15.24 -11.32 -22.95
N MET A 429 -14.77 -12.56 -22.94
CA MET A 429 -14.47 -13.27 -24.17
C MET A 429 -15.79 -13.70 -24.80
N THR A 430 -16.16 -13.08 -25.91
CA THR A 430 -17.47 -13.28 -26.56
C THR A 430 -17.47 -14.45 -27.54
N GLU A 431 -16.36 -14.62 -28.27
CA GLU A 431 -16.14 -15.74 -29.18
C GLU A 431 -14.66 -16.13 -29.14
N ARG A 432 -14.39 -17.43 -29.25
CA ARG A 432 -13.03 -17.99 -29.38
C ARG A 432 -13.07 -19.08 -30.43
N GLY A 433 -12.06 -19.12 -31.27
CA GLY A 433 -11.89 -20.22 -32.21
C GLY A 433 -10.44 -20.41 -32.61
N LYS A 434 -10.21 -21.48 -33.37
CA LYS A 434 -8.90 -21.84 -33.88
C LYS A 434 -8.85 -21.60 -35.38
N ILE A 435 -7.84 -20.89 -35.86
CA ILE A 435 -7.53 -20.72 -37.27
C ILE A 435 -6.27 -21.53 -37.54
N ARG A 436 -6.39 -22.59 -38.35
CA ARG A 436 -5.20 -23.29 -38.84
C ARG A 436 -4.53 -22.46 -39.93
N ALA A 437 -3.22 -22.30 -39.82
CA ALA A 437 -2.43 -21.80 -40.93
C ALA A 437 -2.51 -22.78 -42.13
N PRO A 438 -2.25 -22.33 -43.36
CA PRO A 438 -2.13 -23.23 -44.50
C PRO A 438 -1.08 -24.32 -44.23
N GLU A 439 -1.34 -25.57 -44.65
CA GLU A 439 -0.45 -26.73 -44.39
C GLU A 439 1.00 -26.51 -44.83
N LEU A 440 1.23 -25.64 -45.81
CA LEU A 440 2.56 -25.31 -46.33
C LEU A 440 3.43 -24.50 -45.36
N ALA A 441 2.85 -23.92 -44.30
CA ALA A 441 3.57 -23.05 -43.37
C ALA A 441 4.13 -23.78 -42.14
N TYR A 442 3.74 -25.05 -41.88
CA TYR A 442 4.09 -25.77 -40.64
C TYR A 442 3.88 -24.93 -39.36
N LEU A 443 2.76 -24.20 -39.30
CA LEU A 443 2.38 -23.39 -38.15
C LEU A 443 1.14 -23.99 -37.50
N GLY A 444 1.21 -24.12 -36.17
CA GLY A 444 0.10 -24.54 -35.33
C GLY A 444 -1.12 -23.61 -35.43
N SER A 445 -2.23 -24.03 -34.83
CA SER A 445 -3.49 -23.30 -34.93
C SER A 445 -3.48 -22.01 -34.10
N LEU A 446 -3.65 -20.86 -34.74
CA LEU A 446 -3.83 -19.59 -34.05
C LEU A 446 -5.16 -19.55 -33.31
N GLU A 447 -5.18 -18.87 -32.17
CA GLU A 447 -6.42 -18.57 -31.47
C GLU A 447 -6.85 -17.15 -31.84
N TRP A 448 -8.05 -17.03 -32.40
CA TRP A 448 -8.70 -15.73 -32.50
C TRP A 448 -9.65 -15.57 -31.34
N ILE A 449 -9.67 -14.38 -30.77
CA ILE A 449 -10.51 -14.01 -29.64
C ILE A 449 -11.26 -12.74 -30.02
N ALA A 450 -12.60 -12.77 -29.90
CA ALA A 450 -13.40 -11.57 -29.91
C ALA A 450 -13.61 -11.10 -28.47
N GLU A 451 -12.98 -9.98 -28.12
CA GLU A 451 -13.15 -9.35 -26.83
C GLU A 451 -14.31 -8.35 -26.87
N GLY A 452 -15.18 -8.43 -25.87
CA GLY A 452 -16.19 -7.43 -25.60
C GLY A 452 -15.87 -6.71 -24.30
N THR A 453 -15.63 -5.41 -24.37
CA THR A 453 -15.55 -4.56 -23.17
C THR A 453 -16.87 -3.85 -22.98
N ARG A 454 -17.38 -3.88 -21.75
CA ARG A 454 -18.52 -3.07 -21.32
C ARG A 454 -18.15 -2.32 -20.06
N SER A 455 -18.66 -1.12 -19.94
CA SER A 455 -18.51 -0.33 -18.74
C SER A 455 -19.74 0.52 -18.51
N GLY A 456 -19.88 1.00 -17.29
CA GLY A 456 -20.88 1.98 -16.94
C GLY A 456 -20.62 2.56 -15.56
N GLU A 457 -21.47 3.50 -15.21
CA GLU A 457 -21.44 4.17 -13.92
C GLU A 457 -22.63 3.70 -13.07
N LEU A 458 -22.37 3.46 -11.79
CA LEU A 458 -23.35 3.21 -10.75
C LEU A 458 -23.38 4.45 -9.88
N HIS A 459 -24.46 5.22 -9.96
CA HIS A 459 -24.68 6.35 -9.07
C HIS A 459 -25.45 5.87 -7.86
N LEU A 460 -24.84 5.99 -6.68
CA LEU A 460 -25.43 5.68 -5.39
C LEU A 460 -25.78 7.00 -4.70
N ASP A 461 -27.08 7.24 -4.51
CA ASP A 461 -27.59 8.36 -3.72
C ASP A 461 -27.76 7.89 -2.27
N HIS A 462 -26.90 8.38 -1.38
CA HIS A 462 -26.96 8.05 0.04
C HIS A 462 -27.98 8.94 0.75
N GLN A 463 -29.27 8.57 0.70
CA GLN A 463 -30.32 9.17 1.54
C GLN A 463 -30.84 8.16 2.55
N GLY A 464 -30.11 7.96 3.65
CA GLY A 464 -30.61 7.29 4.86
C GLY A 464 -30.28 5.80 5.02
N GLY A 465 -28.99 5.46 5.19
CA GLY A 465 -28.55 4.17 5.74
C GLY A 465 -28.35 3.03 4.73
N GLU A 466 -28.99 3.08 3.57
CA GLU A 466 -28.88 2.03 2.55
C GLU A 466 -29.02 2.58 1.13
N ALA A 467 -28.05 2.30 0.26
CA ALA A 467 -28.10 2.61 -1.16
C ALA A 467 -27.90 1.32 -1.96
N LYS A 468 -28.80 1.01 -2.90
CA LYS A 468 -28.69 -0.18 -3.76
C LYS A 468 -28.84 0.21 -5.23
N VAL A 469 -27.88 -0.21 -6.05
CA VAL A 469 -27.91 -0.07 -7.51
C VAL A 469 -27.81 -1.45 -8.14
N VAL A 470 -28.66 -1.71 -9.13
CA VAL A 470 -28.66 -2.93 -9.93
C VAL A 470 -28.51 -2.56 -11.39
N ALA A 471 -27.43 -3.01 -12.03
CA ALA A 471 -27.22 -2.91 -13.46
C ALA A 471 -27.44 -4.30 -14.09
N SER A 472 -28.26 -4.37 -15.15
CA SER A 472 -28.43 -5.61 -15.92
C SER A 472 -27.30 -5.73 -16.93
N VAL A 473 -26.62 -6.89 -16.95
CA VAL A 473 -25.52 -7.22 -17.86
C VAL A 473 -25.85 -8.53 -18.60
N PRO A 474 -25.30 -8.79 -19.80
CA PRO A 474 -25.73 -9.91 -20.65
C PRO A 474 -25.55 -11.31 -20.03
N HIS A 475 -24.74 -11.42 -18.98
CA HIS A 475 -24.49 -12.67 -18.24
C HIS A 475 -24.95 -12.63 -16.78
N GLY A 476 -25.78 -11.65 -16.39
CA GLY A 476 -26.30 -11.58 -15.03
C GLY A 476 -26.75 -10.18 -14.61
N GLN A 477 -26.77 -9.95 -13.30
CA GLN A 477 -26.93 -8.63 -12.72
C GLN A 477 -25.68 -8.28 -11.93
N VAL A 478 -25.21 -7.05 -12.09
CA VAL A 478 -24.23 -6.44 -11.19
C VAL A 478 -25.05 -5.68 -10.16
N GLN A 479 -24.98 -6.11 -8.90
CA GLN A 479 -25.62 -5.37 -7.80
C GLN A 479 -24.53 -4.83 -6.89
N ALA A 480 -24.60 -3.53 -6.60
CA ALA A 480 -23.80 -2.88 -5.56
C ALA A 480 -24.76 -2.32 -4.52
N GLN A 481 -24.48 -2.61 -3.25
CA GLN A 481 -25.29 -2.16 -2.14
C GLN A 481 -24.37 -1.67 -1.04
N ILE A 482 -24.61 -0.45 -0.58
CA ILE A 482 -23.91 0.12 0.57
C ILE A 482 -24.89 0.19 1.71
N ARG A 483 -24.45 -0.27 2.87
CA ARG A 483 -25.18 -0.14 4.13
C ARG A 483 -24.27 0.51 5.16
N ASP A 484 -24.82 1.43 5.93
CA ASP A 484 -24.14 1.91 7.11
C ASP A 484 -24.03 0.75 8.11
N ASP A 485 -22.85 0.59 8.72
CA ASP A 485 -22.66 -0.46 9.71
C ASP A 485 -23.34 -0.04 11.02
N GLU A 486 -24.62 -0.37 11.17
CA GLU A 486 -25.38 -0.14 12.40
C GLU A 486 -24.88 -1.10 13.50
N LYS A 487 -23.74 -0.76 14.12
CA LYS A 487 -23.14 -1.35 15.34
C LYS A 487 -23.27 -2.88 15.48
N ARG A 488 -22.19 -3.60 15.16
CA ARG A 488 -21.93 -4.95 15.69
C ARG A 488 -21.62 -4.95 17.19
#